data_AF-A0A7X9WZH8-F1
#
_entry.id   AF-A0A7X9WZH8-F1
#
_cell.length_a   1.000
_cell.length_b   1.000
_cell.length_c   1.000
_cell.angle_alpha   90.00
_cell.angle_beta   90.00
_cell.angle_gamma   90.00
#
_symmetry.space_group_name_H-M   'P 1'
#
loop_
_entity.id
_entity.type
_entity.pdbx_description
1 polymer ?
#
loop_
_entity_poly.entity_id
_entity_poly.type
_entity_poly.pdbx_seq_one_letter_code
_entity_poly.pdbx_strand_id
1 'polypeptide(L)' 'MIHPDSLWLAQSLLHAPAWARVALTAPNERLREKAAVELAQSVIAAIEHPPNIPDIRQMTLPL' A
#
# COMPACT_ATOMS: atom_id res chain seq x y z
N MET A 1 -14.27 11.47 5.21
CA MET A 1 -13.56 10.60 4.25
C MET A 1 -12.07 10.80 4.49
N ILE A 2 -11.36 9.78 4.94
CA ILE A 2 -9.91 9.84 5.12
C ILE A 2 -9.33 9.84 3.70
N HIS A 3 -8.77 10.96 3.27
CA HIS A 3 -8.06 11.01 1.98
C HIS A 3 -6.71 10.35 2.22
N PRO A 4 -6.37 9.23 1.54
CA PRO A 4 -5.08 8.60 1.72
C PRO A 4 -3.99 9.57 1.25
N ASP A 5 -3.08 9.93 2.14
CA ASP A 5 -1.92 10.75 1.78
C ASP A 5 -1.12 10.07 0.67
N SER A 6 -0.68 10.84 -0.33
CA SER A 6 0.06 10.27 -1.47
C SER A 6 1.34 9.55 -1.03
N LEU A 7 1.98 10.02 0.04
CA LEU A 7 3.15 9.37 0.64
C LEU A 7 2.79 8.01 1.25
N TRP A 8 1.70 7.95 1.99
CA TRP A 8 1.21 6.72 2.61
C TRP A 8 0.83 5.69 1.55
N LEU A 9 0.15 6.12 0.48
CA LEU A 9 -0.19 5.27 -0.66
C LEU A 9 1.08 4.71 -1.32
N ALA A 10 2.08 5.55 -1.55
CA ALA A 10 3.36 5.12 -2.12
C ALA A 10 4.07 4.09 -1.24
N GLN A 11 4.04 4.26 0.09
CA GLN A 11 4.59 3.27 1.03
C GLN A 11 3.81 1.95 0.95
N SER A 12 2.48 1.98 0.93
CA SER A 12 1.66 0.78 0.78
C SER A 12 1.99 0.01 -0.51
N LEU A 13 2.23 0.73 -1.62
CA LEU A 13 2.68 0.12 -2.87
C LEU A 13 4.10 -0.49 -2.76
N LEU A 14 5.01 0.14 -2.02
CA LEU A 14 6.36 -0.38 -1.79
C LEU A 14 6.38 -1.60 -0.85
N HIS A 15 5.41 -1.69 0.07
CA HIS A 15 5.21 -2.84 0.96
C HIS A 15 4.48 -4.01 0.30
N ALA A 16 3.84 -3.79 -0.85
CA ALA A 16 3.18 -4.85 -1.60
C ALA A 16 4.16 -5.96 -2.04
N PRO A 17 3.67 -7.19 -2.29
CA PRO A 17 4.51 -8.31 -2.69
C PRO A 17 5.43 -7.98 -3.87
N ALA A 18 6.72 -8.31 -3.75
CA ALA A 18 7.71 -7.99 -4.78
C ALA A 18 7.35 -8.59 -6.15
N TRP A 19 6.75 -9.80 -6.16
CA TRP A 19 6.29 -10.44 -7.38
C TRP A 19 5.21 -9.61 -8.09
N ALA A 20 4.29 -8.96 -7.36
CA ALA A 20 3.20 -8.19 -7.96
C ALA A 20 3.73 -6.91 -8.62
N ARG A 21 4.71 -6.25 -7.99
CA ARG A 21 5.39 -5.08 -8.57
C ARG A 21 6.11 -5.41 -9.87
N VAL A 22 6.76 -6.57 -9.94
CA VAL A 22 7.46 -7.03 -11.16
C VAL A 22 6.45 -7.54 -12.21
N ALA A 23 5.41 -8.24 -11.78
CA ALA A 23 4.41 -8.82 -12.65
C ALA A 23 3.55 -7.76 -13.37
N LEU A 24 3.43 -6.55 -12.83
CA LEU A 24 2.82 -5.39 -13.50
C LEU A 24 3.51 -5.02 -14.81
N THR A 25 4.83 -5.18 -14.88
CA THR A 25 5.63 -4.86 -16.07
C THR A 25 5.91 -6.10 -16.93
N ALA A 26 5.35 -7.25 -16.57
CA ALA A 26 5.54 -8.48 -17.31
C ALA A 26 4.81 -8.43 -18.67
N PRO A 27 5.36 -9.08 -19.72
CA PRO A 27 4.72 -9.14 -21.03
C PRO A 27 3.46 -10.01 -21.06
N ASN A 28 3.23 -10.83 -20.04
CA ASN A 28 2.07 -11.72 -19.96
C ASN A 28 0.87 -10.97 -19.37
N GLU A 29 -0.17 -10.81 -20.17
CA GLU A 29 -1.38 -10.06 -19.80
C GLU A 29 -2.11 -10.63 -18.57
N ARG A 30 -2.33 -11.95 -18.51
CA ARG A 30 -2.96 -12.60 -17.34
C ARG A 30 -2.14 -12.41 -16.07
N LEU A 31 -0.82 -12.36 -16.20
CA LEU A 31 0.07 -12.14 -15.06
C LEU A 31 -0.02 -10.69 -14.57
N ARG A 32 -0.12 -9.71 -15.48
CA ARG A 32 -0.37 -8.31 -15.13
C ARG A 32 -1.70 -8.11 -14.41
N GLU A 33 -2.77 -8.76 -14.88
CA GLU A 33 -4.08 -8.69 -14.24
C GLU A 33 -4.04 -9.23 -12.81
N LYS A 34 -3.42 -10.40 -12.60
CA LYS A 34 -3.24 -10.97 -11.26
C LYS A 34 -2.42 -10.07 -10.36
N ALA A 35 -1.37 -9.43 -10.91
CA ALA A 35 -0.56 -8.47 -10.17
C ALA A 35 -1.34 -7.23 -9.76
N ALA A 36 -2.19 -6.71 -10.65
CA ALA A 36 -3.04 -5.55 -10.37
C ALA A 36 -4.05 -5.85 -9.25
N VAL A 37 -4.66 -7.03 -9.27
CA VAL A 37 -5.57 -7.48 -8.20
C VAL A 37 -4.84 -7.58 -6.87
N GLU A 38 -3.66 -8.19 -6.85
CA GLU A 38 -2.90 -8.33 -5.61
C GLU A 38 -2.46 -6.99 -5.02
N LEU A 39 -2.04 -6.06 -5.88
CA LEU A 39 -1.68 -4.71 -5.46
C LEU A 39 -2.90 -3.96 -4.91
N ALA A 40 -4.06 -4.08 -5.56
CA ALA A 40 -5.29 -3.48 -5.06
C ALA A 40 -5.66 -4.04 -3.68
N GLN A 41 -5.58 -5.36 -3.49
CA GLN A 41 -5.83 -6.00 -2.19
C GLN A 41 -4.84 -5.55 -1.12
N SER A 42 -3.56 -5.42 -1.46
CA SER A 42 -2.53 -4.92 -0.54
C SER A 42 -2.81 -3.49 -0.09
N VAL A 43 -3.25 -2.62 -1.00
CA VAL A 43 -3.62 -1.24 -0.68
C VAL A 43 -4.88 -1.20 0.18
N ILE A 44 -5.92 -1.98 -0.15
CA ILE A 44 -7.14 -2.07 0.67
C ILE A 44 -6.81 -2.55 2.07
N ALA A 45 -6.01 -3.61 2.21
CA ALA A 45 -5.59 -4.13 3.50
C ALA A 45 -4.83 -3.09 4.32
N ALA A 46 -3.99 -2.27 3.68
CA ALA A 46 -3.32 -1.15 4.35
C ALA A 46 -4.31 -0.07 4.79
N ILE A 47 -5.36 0.23 4.02
CA ILE A 47 -6.37 1.24 4.38
C ILE A 47 -7.21 0.75 5.57
N GLU A 48 -7.58 -0.53 5.56
CA GLU A 48 -8.38 -1.16 6.63
C GLU A 48 -7.57 -1.37 7.92
N HIS A 49 -6.29 -1.69 7.78
CA HIS A 49 -5.35 -1.86 8.88
C HIS A 49 -4.22 -0.85 8.77
N PRO A 50 -4.51 0.46 8.99
CA PRO A 50 -3.47 1.46 8.96
C PRO A 50 -2.42 1.06 9.99
N PRO A 51 -1.13 1.06 9.61
CA PRO A 51 -0.08 0.70 10.52
C PRO A 51 -0.18 1.61 11.74
N ASN A 52 -0.38 1.01 12.93
CA ASN A 52 -0.22 1.68 14.21
C ASN A 52 1.28 1.88 14.46
N ILE A 53 1.97 2.53 13.51
CA ILE A 53 3.31 3.01 13.71
C ILE A 53 3.12 4.40 14.31
N PRO A 54 3.26 4.57 15.63
CA PRO A 54 3.29 5.91 16.20
C PRO A 54 4.41 6.66 15.48
N ASP A 55 4.06 7.73 14.78
CA ASP A 55 5.07 8.61 14.20
C ASP A 55 5.91 9.12 15.36
N ILE A 56 7.19 8.72 15.36
CA ILE A 56 8.15 9.04 16.43
C ILE A 56 8.35 10.56 16.53
N ARG A 57 7.99 11.31 15.48
CA ARG A 57 8.02 12.77 15.44
C ARG A 57 6.69 13.42 15.85
N GLN A 58 5.65 12.64 16.08
CA GLN A 58 4.36 13.15 16.52
C GLN A 58 4.38 13.37 18.03
N MET A 59 4.34 14.65 18.43
CA MET A 59 4.26 15.03 19.84
C MET A 59 2.92 14.56 20.44
N THR A 60 2.99 13.97 21.62
CA THR A 60 1.79 13.59 22.39
C THR A 60 1.03 14.85 22.77
N LEU A 61 -0.24 14.95 22.34
CA LEU A 61 -1.09 16.07 22.75
C LEU A 61 -1.39 15.95 24.26
N PRO A 62 -1.26 17.04 25.03
CA PRO A 62 -1.68 17.04 26.42
C PRO A 62 -3.20 16.89 26.51
N LEU A 63 -3.65 16.07 27.47
CA LEU A 63 -5.06 15.82 27.79
C LEU A 63 -5.74 17.07 28.37
#